data_AF-A0A954VRD5-F1
#
_entry.id   AF-A0A954VRD5-F1
#
_cell.length_a   1.000
_cell.length_b   1.000
_cell.length_c   1.000
_cell.angle_alpha   90.00
_cell.angle_beta   90.00
_cell.angle_gamma   90.00
#
_symmetry.space_group_name_H-M   'P 1'
#
loop_
_entity.id
_entity.type
_entity.pdbx_description
1 polymer ?
#
loop_
_entity_poly.entity_id
_entity_poly.type
_entity_poly.pdbx_seq_one_letter_code
_entity_poly.pdbx_strand_id
1 'polypeptide(L)'
;MALLPLRTLLDHAAENGYGVAAFNVNNMEQIQAIMEAANETDSPVIIQASRGARSYSQDAYLRHLMLAAVELYPHIPVTMHQDHGNSVETCQSAIENGFTSVMMDGSLEADGKTPASYDYNVD
;
A
#
# COMPACT_ATOMS: atom_id res chain seq x y z
N MET A 1 -13.05 9.39 -4.37
CA MET A 1 -13.39 9.13 -2.95
C MET A 1 -12.10 9.12 -2.12
N ALA A 2 -12.15 9.11 -0.78
CA ALA A 2 -10.92 9.01 0.03
C ALA A 2 -10.40 7.57 0.06
N LEU A 3 -9.08 7.39 0.14
CA LEU A 3 -8.45 6.09 0.41
C LEU A 3 -8.85 5.58 1.79
N LEU A 4 -8.96 4.26 1.96
CA LEU A 4 -9.36 3.63 3.22
C LEU A 4 -8.14 3.12 4.01
N PRO A 5 -8.20 3.15 5.36
CA PRO A 5 -7.24 2.44 6.19
C PRO A 5 -7.29 0.93 5.93
N LEU A 6 -6.12 0.29 5.87
CA LEU A 6 -6.02 -1.17 5.63
C LEU A 6 -6.81 -1.98 6.65
N ARG A 7 -6.82 -1.53 7.91
CA ARG A 7 -7.53 -2.18 9.00
C ARG A 7 -9.01 -2.38 8.68
N THR A 8 -9.67 -1.37 8.09
CA THR A 8 -11.08 -1.46 7.73
C THR A 8 -11.33 -2.53 6.67
N LEU A 9 -10.48 -2.62 5.64
CA LEU A 9 -10.59 -3.66 4.63
C LEU A 9 -10.37 -5.06 5.21
N LEU A 10 -9.33 -5.24 6.03
CA LEU A 10 -8.98 -6.55 6.57
C LEU A 10 -9.98 -7.05 7.62
N ASP A 11 -10.53 -6.15 8.45
CA ASP A 11 -11.61 -6.50 9.38
C ASP A 11 -12.83 -7.02 8.61
N HIS A 12 -13.26 -6.29 7.57
CA HIS A 12 -14.36 -6.73 6.73
C HIS A 12 -14.06 -8.06 6.03
N ALA A 13 -12.85 -8.26 5.53
CA ALA A 13 -12.44 -9.51 4.88
C ALA A 13 -12.49 -10.70 5.85
N ALA A 14 -12.04 -10.51 7.10
CA ALA A 14 -12.11 -11.52 8.14
C ALA A 14 -13.56 -11.86 8.54
N GLU A 15 -14.41 -10.84 8.68
CA GLU A 15 -15.84 -11.00 9.02
C GLU A 15 -16.62 -11.76 7.93
N ASN A 16 -16.18 -11.67 6.68
CA ASN A 16 -16.86 -12.25 5.52
C ASN A 16 -16.11 -13.44 4.90
N GLY A 17 -15.01 -13.89 5.51
CA GLY A 17 -14.30 -15.12 5.11
C GLY A 17 -13.59 -15.06 3.77
N TYR A 18 -13.00 -13.93 3.39
CA TYR A 18 -12.24 -13.78 2.14
C TYR A 18 -10.87 -13.11 2.35
N GLY A 19 -10.04 -13.13 1.30
CA GLY A 19 -8.75 -12.43 1.27
C GLY A 19 -8.78 -11.26 0.29
N VAL A 20 -8.03 -10.19 0.60
CA VAL A 20 -7.88 -9.04 -0.30
C VAL A 20 -6.51 -9.12 -0.97
N ALA A 21 -6.48 -8.99 -2.30
CA ALA A 21 -5.21 -8.98 -3.03
C ALA A 21 -4.46 -7.65 -2.82
N ALA A 22 -3.15 -7.76 -2.60
CA ALA A 22 -2.23 -6.62 -2.52
C ALA A 22 -1.26 -6.66 -3.70
N PHE A 23 -1.31 -5.65 -4.57
CA PHE A 23 -0.54 -5.60 -5.81
C PHE A 23 0.47 -4.47 -5.79
N ASN A 24 1.73 -4.78 -6.13
CA ASN A 24 2.77 -3.76 -6.27
C ASN A 24 2.57 -2.93 -7.54
N VAL A 25 2.87 -1.63 -7.46
CA VAL A 25 2.82 -0.70 -8.60
C VAL A 25 4.06 0.17 -8.72
N ASN A 26 4.32 0.61 -9.94
CA ASN A 26 5.45 1.45 -10.34
C ASN A 26 5.05 2.55 -11.34
N ASN A 27 3.95 2.37 -12.07
CA ASN A 27 3.51 3.29 -13.12
C ASN A 27 1.98 3.32 -13.29
N MET A 28 1.52 4.10 -14.27
CA MET A 28 0.11 4.32 -14.55
C MET A 28 -0.58 3.05 -15.06
N GLU A 29 0.04 2.34 -16.01
CA GLU A 29 -0.54 1.19 -16.69
C GLU A 29 -0.84 0.05 -15.71
N GLN A 30 0.02 -0.15 -14.71
CA GLN A 30 -0.20 -1.14 -13.66
C GLN A 30 -1.38 -0.77 -12.77
N ILE A 31 -1.50 0.51 -12.38
CA ILE A 31 -2.64 0.99 -11.57
C ILE A 31 -3.94 0.84 -12.36
N GLN A 32 -3.95 1.20 -13.65
CA GLN A 32 -5.11 1.01 -14.52
C GLN A 32 -5.55 -0.44 -14.58
N ALA A 33 -4.62 -1.37 -14.84
CA ALA A 33 -4.93 -2.80 -14.90
C ALA A 33 -5.51 -3.35 -13.59
N ILE A 34 -4.95 -2.93 -12.44
CA ILE A 34 -5.45 -3.34 -11.12
C ILE A 34 -6.87 -2.81 -10.88
N MET A 35 -7.12 -1.53 -11.19
CA MET A 35 -8.41 -0.90 -10.95
C MET A 35 -9.50 -1.43 -11.89
N GLU A 36 -9.16 -1.69 -13.16
CA GLU A 36 -10.06 -2.34 -14.12
C GLU A 36 -10.46 -3.73 -13.62
N ALA A 37 -9.50 -4.55 -13.18
CA ALA A 37 -9.79 -5.87 -12.63
C ALA A 37 -10.63 -5.82 -11.34
N ALA A 38 -10.32 -4.89 -10.42
CA ALA A 38 -11.11 -4.69 -9.20
C ALA A 38 -12.55 -4.27 -9.51
N ASN A 39 -12.74 -3.43 -10.53
CA ASN A 39 -14.04 -3.00 -11.00
C ASN A 39 -14.84 -4.13 -11.67
N GLU A 40 -14.21 -4.93 -12.52
CA GLU A 40 -14.86 -6.08 -13.17
C GLU A 40 -15.32 -7.15 -12.17
N THR A 41 -14.62 -7.27 -11.05
CA THR A 41 -14.86 -8.29 -10.02
C THR A 41 -15.58 -7.76 -8.78
N ASP A 42 -16.01 -6.49 -8.78
CA ASP A 42 -16.63 -5.80 -7.64
C ASP A 42 -15.88 -6.04 -6.31
N SER A 43 -14.55 -5.92 -6.37
CA SER A 43 -13.65 -6.32 -5.29
C SER A 43 -12.91 -5.11 -4.69
N PRO A 44 -12.72 -5.08 -3.36
CA PRO A 44 -11.81 -4.13 -2.74
C PRO A 44 -10.35 -4.47 -3.11
N VAL A 45 -9.46 -3.48 -3.08
CA VAL A 45 -8.07 -3.69 -3.48
C VAL A 45 -7.06 -2.94 -2.62
N ILE A 46 -5.92 -3.58 -2.39
CA ILE A 46 -4.74 -2.96 -1.78
C ILE A 46 -3.72 -2.71 -2.90
N ILE A 47 -3.35 -1.46 -3.10
CA ILE A 47 -2.27 -1.06 -4.00
C ILE A 47 -1.06 -0.70 -3.14
N GLN A 48 0.05 -1.38 -3.36
CA GLN A 48 1.24 -1.23 -2.54
C GLN A 48 2.46 -0.76 -3.32
N ALA A 49 3.32 0.02 -2.68
CA ALA A 49 4.56 0.52 -3.28
C ALA A 49 5.75 0.22 -2.39
N SER A 50 6.77 -0.38 -2.98
CA SER A 50 8.04 -0.61 -2.30
C SER A 50 8.88 0.68 -2.28
N ARG A 51 9.95 0.69 -1.47
CA ARG A 51 10.95 1.78 -1.49
C ARG A 51 11.52 2.01 -2.90
N GLY A 52 11.76 0.93 -3.65
CA GLY A 52 12.23 1.00 -5.03
C GLY A 52 11.22 1.62 -5.98
N ALA A 53 9.93 1.29 -5.83
CA ALA A 53 8.86 1.91 -6.60
C ALA A 53 8.77 3.41 -6.35
N ARG A 54 8.79 3.82 -5.07
CA ARG A 54 8.79 5.23 -4.66
C ARG A 54 9.98 6.00 -5.21
N SER A 55 11.17 5.39 -5.22
CA SER A 55 12.36 5.99 -5.83
C SER A 55 12.25 6.12 -7.35
N TYR A 56 11.61 5.16 -8.02
CA TYR A 56 11.43 5.17 -9.47
C TYR A 56 10.41 6.21 -9.92
N SER A 57 9.23 6.19 -9.30
CA SER A 57 8.12 7.06 -9.68
C SER A 57 8.24 8.46 -9.08
N GLN A 58 9.01 8.63 -8.00
CA GLN A 58 8.89 9.75 -7.05
C GLN A 58 7.51 9.76 -6.36
N ASP A 59 7.46 10.21 -5.12
CA ASP A 59 6.24 10.11 -4.30
C ASP A 59 5.06 10.94 -4.86
N ALA A 60 5.35 12.09 -5.47
CA ALA A 60 4.31 12.96 -6.02
C ALA A 60 3.54 12.32 -7.18
N TYR A 61 4.23 11.66 -8.13
CA TYR A 61 3.56 10.97 -9.22
C TYR A 61 2.73 9.80 -8.71
N LEU A 62 3.30 8.97 -7.84
CA LEU A 62 2.59 7.82 -7.28
C LEU A 62 1.32 8.27 -6.53
N ARG A 63 1.43 9.29 -5.68
CA ARG A 63 0.29 9.89 -4.98
C ARG A 63 -0.79 10.36 -5.96
N HIS A 64 -0.43 11.07 -7.03
CA HIS A 64 -1.42 11.59 -7.98
C HIS A 64 -2.04 10.49 -8.86
N LEU A 65 -1.31 9.44 -9.19
CA LEU A 65 -1.88 8.27 -9.84
C LEU A 65 -2.91 7.58 -8.95
N MET A 66 -2.65 7.47 -7.64
CA MET A 66 -3.61 6.92 -6.68
C MET A 66 -4.85 7.81 -6.51
N LEU A 67 -4.69 9.14 -6.49
CA LEU A 67 -5.83 10.07 -6.46
C LEU A 67 -6.69 9.94 -7.72
N ALA A 68 -6.07 9.82 -8.90
CA ALA A 68 -6.79 9.59 -10.15
C ALA A 68 -7.56 8.26 -10.14
N ALA A 69 -6.95 7.19 -9.60
CA ALA A 69 -7.62 5.89 -9.48
C ALA A 69 -8.91 5.97 -8.66
N VAL A 70 -8.89 6.60 -7.48
CA VAL A 70 -10.08 6.73 -6.63
C VAL A 70 -11.07 7.81 -7.09
N GLU A 71 -10.68 8.68 -8.02
CA GLU A 71 -11.57 9.61 -8.71
C GLU A 71 -12.35 8.89 -9.82
N LEU A 72 -11.66 8.07 -10.62
CA LEU A 72 -12.26 7.31 -11.72
C LEU A 72 -13.12 6.13 -11.24
N TYR A 73 -12.77 5.52 -10.11
CA TYR A 73 -13.47 4.37 -9.53
C TYR A 73 -13.97 4.67 -8.11
N PRO A 74 -14.89 5.63 -7.92
CA PRO A 74 -15.27 6.10 -6.60
C PRO A 74 -16.01 5.04 -5.77
N HIS A 75 -16.57 4.01 -6.40
CA HIS A 75 -17.28 2.90 -5.74
C HIS A 75 -16.35 1.78 -5.25
N ILE A 76 -15.09 1.75 -5.67
CA ILE A 76 -14.14 0.70 -5.28
C ILE A 76 -13.41 1.09 -3.98
N PRO A 77 -13.45 0.26 -2.92
CA PRO A 77 -12.65 0.48 -1.72
C PRO A 77 -11.15 0.25 -2.02
N VAL A 78 -10.34 1.30 -1.91
CA VAL A 78 -8.89 1.25 -2.20
C VAL A 78 -8.07 1.65 -0.98
N THR A 79 -7.04 0.85 -0.68
CA THR A 79 -5.96 1.20 0.26
C THR A 79 -4.66 1.45 -0.50
N MET A 80 -3.91 2.48 -0.08
CA MET A 80 -2.53 2.69 -0.52
C MET A 80 -1.56 2.28 0.60
N HIS A 81 -0.71 1.28 0.33
CA HIS A 81 0.15 0.63 1.34
C HIS A 81 1.65 0.78 1.04
N GLN A 82 2.43 1.18 2.05
CA GLN A 82 3.90 1.17 1.96
C GLN A 82 4.38 -0.25 2.25
N ASP A 83 5.01 -0.87 1.25
CA ASP A 83 5.57 -2.21 1.34
C ASP A 83 7.04 -2.16 1.82
N HIS A 84 7.41 -3.08 2.72
CA HIS A 84 8.75 -3.23 3.31
C HIS A 84 9.43 -1.92 3.74
N GLY A 85 8.81 -1.17 4.66
CA GLY A 85 9.44 -0.03 5.32
C GLY A 85 10.57 -0.49 6.25
N ASN A 86 11.80 -0.07 5.97
CA ASN A 86 13.01 -0.49 6.71
C ASN A 86 13.36 0.41 7.90
N SER A 87 12.56 1.45 8.14
CA SER A 87 12.78 2.38 9.25
C SER A 87 11.51 3.17 9.56
N VAL A 88 11.46 3.75 10.75
CA VAL A 88 10.37 4.62 11.20
C VAL A 88 10.24 5.83 10.26
N GLU A 89 11.36 6.43 9.83
CA GLU A 89 11.36 7.58 8.91
C GLU A 89 10.77 7.22 7.55
N THR A 90 11.03 6.00 7.05
CA THR A 90 10.45 5.52 5.80
C THR A 90 8.93 5.41 5.91
N CYS A 91 8.43 4.88 7.03
CA CYS A 91 7.00 4.78 7.31
C CYS A 91 6.35 6.16 7.48
N GLN A 92 6.99 7.07 8.23
CA GLN A 92 6.52 8.45 8.42
C GLN A 92 6.42 9.19 7.09
N SER A 93 7.45 9.11 6.24
CA SER A 93 7.42 9.74 4.92
C SER A 93 6.30 9.21 4.03
N ALA A 94 5.94 7.93 4.14
CA ALA A 94 4.80 7.39 3.40
C ALA A 94 3.48 8.00 3.90
N ILE A 95 3.30 8.12 5.21
CA ILE A 95 2.11 8.76 5.82
C ILE A 95 1.99 10.22 5.35
N GLU A 96 3.08 10.97 5.35
CA GLU A 96 3.11 12.37 4.87
C GLU A 96 2.73 12.49 3.38
N ASN A 97 3.03 11.46 2.58
CA ASN A 97 2.66 11.40 1.17
C ASN A 97 1.26 10.82 0.91
N GLY A 98 0.47 10.58 1.96
CA GLY A 98 -0.94 10.20 1.86
C GLY A 98 -1.20 8.70 1.76
N PHE A 99 -0.22 7.85 2.09
CA PHE A 99 -0.47 6.43 2.27
C PHE A 99 -1.40 6.21 3.46
N THR A 100 -2.35 5.28 3.34
CA THR A 100 -3.32 4.95 4.40
C THR A 100 -2.95 3.68 5.16
N SER A 101 -1.80 3.09 4.84
CA SER A 101 -1.25 1.92 5.50
C SER A 101 0.26 1.84 5.28
N VAL A 102 0.98 1.29 6.26
CA VAL A 102 2.43 1.08 6.18
C VAL A 102 2.81 -0.27 6.80
N MET A 103 3.80 -0.95 6.21
CA MET A 103 4.50 -2.07 6.81
C MET A 103 5.83 -1.57 7.38
N MET A 104 5.99 -1.62 8.70
CA MET A 104 7.30 -1.56 9.34
C MET A 104 7.87 -2.98 9.35
N ASP A 105 8.81 -3.27 8.47
CA ASP A 105 9.44 -4.57 8.36
C ASP A 105 10.62 -4.65 9.34
N GLY A 106 10.30 -4.72 10.62
CA GLY A 106 11.29 -4.89 11.70
C GLY A 106 11.89 -6.29 11.77
N SER A 107 11.47 -7.22 10.89
CA SER A 107 12.11 -8.55 10.81
C SER A 107 13.53 -8.49 10.25
N LEU A 108 13.87 -7.37 9.60
CA LEU A 108 15.18 -7.05 9.08
C LEU A 108 15.69 -5.75 9.71
N GLU A 109 17.00 -5.65 9.89
CA GLU A 109 17.67 -4.40 10.23
C GLU A 109 17.47 -3.36 9.10
N ALA A 110 17.84 -2.10 9.37
CA ALA A 110 17.62 -0.99 8.45
C ALA A 110 18.26 -1.16 7.05
N ASP A 111 19.21 -2.08 6.87
CA ASP A 111 19.76 -2.44 5.57
C ASP A 111 18.78 -3.21 4.66
N GLY A 112 17.66 -3.71 5.22
CA GLY A 112 16.66 -4.52 4.55
C GLY A 112 17.18 -5.89 4.10
N LYS A 113 18.19 -6.44 4.77
CA LYS A 113 18.84 -7.71 4.41
C LYS A 113 19.23 -8.54 5.63
N THR A 114 19.71 -7.91 6.69
CA THR A 114 20.18 -8.60 7.90
C THR A 114 18.98 -8.94 8.78
N PRO A 115 18.75 -10.21 9.17
CA PRO A 115 17.70 -10.54 10.12
C PRO A 115 17.90 -9.83 11.45
N ALA A 116 16.85 -9.17 11.93
CA ALA A 116 16.88 -8.43 13.19
C ALA A 116 16.66 -9.35 14.39
N SER A 117 17.07 -8.85 15.58
CA SER A 117 16.66 -9.46 16.84
C SER A 117 15.16 -9.23 17.10
N TYR A 118 14.56 -10.04 17.99
CA TYR A 118 13.17 -9.83 18.39
C TYR A 118 12.97 -8.46 19.03
N ASP A 119 13.88 -8.04 19.91
CA ASP A 119 13.79 -6.76 20.61
C ASP A 119 13.83 -5.59 19.61
N TYR A 120 14.73 -5.64 18.62
CA TYR A 120 14.77 -4.66 17.52
C TYR A 120 13.45 -4.59 16.74
N ASN A 121 12.83 -5.74 16.47
CA ASN A 121 11.57 -5.78 15.71
C ASN A 121 10.39 -5.18 16.49
N VAL A 122 10.43 -5.25 17.82
CA VAL A 122 9.32 -4.79 18.69
C VAL A 122 9.43 -3.31 19.04
N ASP A 123 10.65 -2.80 19.22
CA ASP A 123 10.94 -1.40 19.57
C ASP A 123 10.54 -0.39 18.47
#